data_AF-G0P847-F1
#
_entry.id   AF-G0P847-F1
#
_cell.length_a   1.000
_cell.length_b   1.000
_cell.length_c   1.000
_cell.angle_alpha   90.00
_cell.angle_beta   90.00
_cell.angle_gamma   90.00
#
_symmetry.space_group_name_H-M   'P 1'
#
loop_
_entity.id
_entity.type
_entity.pdbx_description
1 polymer ?
#
loop_
_entity_poly.entity_id
_entity_poly.type
_entity_poly.pdbx_seq_one_letter_code
_entity_poly.pdbx_strand_id
1 'polypeptide(L)'
;MFIDQNDDDINLPLFQLQPCISQPLAFKPRRMLTLPERFEELFSRYFHRRCLKCSKSPSMPIICMFCGELLCLDDCCNGTRYDPYSNLKHTASEIEHVSYFLIKLLQELFFQHAESCSSSSGLFVSLTSSMIIVARGGRAAIWGTVYLDAHKEEDRNLKRGKPLYLCQTRLKWLEFDWAEQEWQRVYNWYSLQHQSSFINHIRECHTHH
;
A
#
# COMPACT_ATOMS: atom_id res chain seq x y z
N MET A 1 41.69 27.79 54.02
CA MET A 1 41.13 26.55 54.59
C MET A 1 40.18 26.97 55.69
N PHE A 2 38.98 26.37 55.75
CA PHE A 2 37.72 26.91 56.28
C PHE A 2 36.97 27.75 55.23
N ILE A 3 36.05 27.10 54.52
CA ILE A 3 34.88 27.75 53.93
C ILE A 3 33.71 27.20 54.74
N ASP A 4 33.15 28.08 55.55
CA ASP A 4 31.85 27.94 56.19
C ASP A 4 31.02 29.07 55.56
N GLN A 5 30.09 28.72 54.68
CA GLN A 5 29.12 29.67 54.10
C GLN A 5 27.80 28.94 53.87
N ASN A 6 26.97 29.01 54.92
CA ASN A 6 25.58 29.43 54.90
C ASN A 6 24.72 28.95 53.73
N ASP A 7 23.83 28.02 54.08
CA ASP A 7 22.48 27.89 53.54
C ASP A 7 21.81 29.27 53.49
N ASP A 8 21.61 29.79 52.28
CA ASP A 8 20.59 30.81 52.01
C ASP A 8 19.75 30.35 50.82
N ASP A 9 18.49 30.11 51.15
CA ASP A 9 17.33 29.81 50.32
C ASP A 9 17.39 30.33 48.87
N ILE A 10 17.48 29.41 47.93
CA ILE A 10 16.91 29.61 46.59
C ILE A 10 15.67 28.74 46.49
N ASN A 11 14.54 29.31 46.92
CA ASN A 11 13.20 28.82 46.58
C ASN A 11 13.03 28.85 45.05
N LEU A 12 13.45 27.79 44.36
CA LEU A 12 12.90 27.53 43.03
C LEU A 12 11.48 27.03 43.23
N PRO A 13 10.47 27.63 42.58
CA PRO A 13 9.15 27.04 42.57
C PRO A 13 9.30 25.65 41.96
N LEU A 14 8.93 24.62 42.72
CA LEU A 14 8.62 23.31 42.16
C LEU A 14 7.49 23.52 41.16
N PHE A 15 7.84 23.90 39.94
CA PHE A 15 7.01 23.60 38.78
C PHE A 15 6.90 22.08 38.81
N GLN A 16 5.82 21.60 39.42
CA GLN A 16 5.38 20.23 39.26
C GLN A 16 5.32 20.02 37.76
N LEU A 17 6.33 19.33 37.23
CA LEU A 17 6.27 18.77 35.90
C LEU A 17 5.10 17.80 35.96
N GLN A 18 3.91 18.30 35.64
CA GLN A 18 2.72 17.50 35.49
C GLN A 18 3.09 16.48 34.42
N PRO A 19 3.14 15.18 34.70
CA PRO A 19 3.47 14.22 33.67
C PRO A 19 2.39 14.33 32.61
N CYS A 20 2.73 14.88 31.44
CA CYS A 20 1.80 15.25 30.37
C CYS A 20 1.07 14.05 29.74
N ILE A 21 1.08 12.88 30.36
CA ILE A 21 0.70 11.65 29.71
C ILE A 21 -0.02 10.76 30.72
N SER A 22 -1.29 11.06 30.94
CA SER A 22 -2.23 10.26 31.73
C SER A 22 -2.70 8.98 31.03
N GLN A 23 -2.17 8.69 29.83
CA GLN A 23 -2.45 7.49 29.05
C GLN A 23 -1.13 7.01 28.44
N PRO A 24 -0.82 5.71 28.34
CA PRO A 24 0.36 5.30 27.59
C PRO A 24 0.29 5.91 26.18
N LEU A 25 1.38 6.53 25.72
CA LEU A 25 1.62 6.85 24.30
C LEU A 25 1.76 5.54 23.51
N ALA A 26 0.77 4.66 23.61
CA ALA A 26 0.74 3.44 22.86
C ALA A 26 0.69 3.86 21.40
N PHE A 27 1.78 3.59 20.68
CA PHE A 27 1.79 3.62 19.24
C PHE A 27 0.58 2.81 18.78
N LYS A 28 -0.42 3.48 18.19
CA LYS A 28 -1.52 2.81 17.51
C LYS A 28 -1.03 2.54 16.10
N PRO A 29 -0.59 1.30 15.77
CA PRO A 29 -0.20 1.00 14.41
C PRO A 29 -1.39 1.25 13.49
N ARG A 30 -1.10 1.67 12.25
CA ARG A 30 -2.14 1.86 11.24
C ARG A 30 -2.80 0.51 10.98
N ARG A 31 -4.06 0.36 11.43
CA ARG A 31 -4.77 -0.91 11.33
C ARG A 31 -5.25 -1.13 9.91
N MET A 32 -5.05 -2.35 9.43
CA MET A 32 -5.65 -2.82 8.20
C MET A 32 -7.18 -2.84 8.35
N LEU A 33 -7.89 -2.61 7.25
CA LEU A 33 -9.33 -2.76 7.19
C LEU A 33 -9.71 -4.22 7.46
N THR A 34 -10.83 -4.40 8.14
CA THR A 34 -11.40 -5.74 8.35
C THR A 34 -11.81 -6.31 7.00
N LEU A 35 -11.15 -7.38 6.61
CA LEU A 35 -11.47 -8.14 5.41
C LEU A 35 -12.72 -8.99 5.62
N PRO A 36 -13.61 -9.13 4.61
CA PRO A 36 -14.73 -10.07 4.66
C PRO A 36 -14.24 -11.52 4.80
N GLU A 37 -15.07 -12.37 5.43
CA GLU A 37 -14.76 -13.80 5.62
C GLU A 37 -14.69 -14.54 4.27
N ARG A 38 -15.54 -14.18 3.31
CA ARG A 38 -15.55 -14.78 1.97
C ARG A 38 -14.91 -13.82 0.97
N PHE A 39 -13.99 -14.32 0.15
CA PHE A 39 -13.38 -13.50 -0.91
C PHE A 39 -14.42 -13.00 -1.92
N GLU A 40 -15.45 -13.80 -2.20
CA GLU A 40 -16.56 -13.43 -3.09
C GLU A 40 -17.30 -12.17 -2.63
N GLU A 41 -17.42 -11.93 -1.32
CA GLU A 41 -18.03 -10.71 -0.79
C GLU A 41 -17.16 -9.50 -1.08
N LEU A 42 -15.85 -9.63 -0.89
CA LEU A 42 -14.88 -8.60 -1.24
C LEU A 42 -14.94 -8.33 -2.75
N PHE A 43 -14.86 -9.37 -3.58
CA PHE A 43 -14.94 -9.26 -5.03
C PHE A 43 -16.23 -8.55 -5.48
N SER A 44 -17.38 -9.03 -5.02
CA SER A 44 -18.70 -8.50 -5.40
C SER A 44 -18.88 -7.04 -4.98
N ARG A 45 -18.26 -6.62 -3.86
CA ARG A 45 -18.31 -5.22 -3.41
C ARG A 45 -17.66 -4.26 -4.41
N TYR A 46 -16.64 -4.69 -5.13
CA TYR A 46 -15.83 -3.86 -6.04
C TYR A 46 -15.97 -4.22 -7.52
N PHE A 47 -16.61 -5.35 -7.83
CA PHE A 47 -16.84 -5.81 -9.20
C PHE A 47 -17.55 -4.73 -10.04
N HIS A 48 -17.07 -4.49 -11.26
CA HIS A 48 -17.54 -3.45 -12.18
C HIS A 48 -17.52 -2.01 -11.67
N ARG A 49 -16.97 -1.74 -10.48
CA ARG A 49 -16.77 -0.36 -10.04
C ARG A 49 -15.70 0.32 -10.88
N ARG A 50 -15.91 1.61 -11.12
CA ARG A 50 -15.00 2.44 -11.89
C ARG A 50 -13.85 2.92 -11.00
N CYS A 51 -12.64 2.91 -11.53
CA CYS A 51 -11.49 3.52 -10.87
C CYS A 51 -11.73 5.02 -10.67
N LEU A 52 -11.36 5.56 -9.51
CA LEU A 52 -11.53 6.98 -9.20
C LEU A 52 -10.68 7.91 -10.08
N LYS A 53 -9.55 7.44 -10.60
CA LYS A 53 -8.67 8.27 -11.46
C LYS A 53 -9.11 8.30 -12.92
N CYS A 54 -9.39 7.13 -13.52
CA CYS A 54 -9.69 7.06 -14.95
C CYS A 54 -11.16 6.86 -15.31
N SER A 55 -12.03 6.62 -14.32
CA SER A 55 -13.45 6.32 -14.53
C SER A 55 -13.73 5.10 -15.43
N LYS A 56 -12.75 4.23 -15.68
CA LYS A 56 -12.92 2.94 -16.36
C LYS A 56 -12.99 1.81 -15.35
N SER A 57 -13.59 0.67 -15.74
CA SER A 57 -13.49 -0.56 -14.96
C SER A 57 -12.06 -1.13 -15.12
N PRO A 58 -11.30 -1.35 -14.03
CA PRO A 58 -9.95 -1.89 -14.12
C PRO A 58 -9.94 -3.33 -14.65
N SER A 59 -9.04 -3.66 -15.57
CA SER A 59 -8.78 -5.06 -15.98
C SER A 59 -8.08 -5.86 -14.89
N MET A 60 -7.19 -5.20 -14.14
CA MET A 60 -6.54 -5.75 -12.94
C MET A 60 -6.84 -4.82 -11.76
N PRO A 61 -7.99 -5.01 -11.09
CA PRO A 61 -8.37 -4.19 -9.95
C PRO A 61 -7.62 -4.66 -8.70
N ILE A 62 -7.02 -3.71 -8.00
CA ILE A 62 -6.43 -3.91 -6.68
C ILE A 62 -7.10 -2.97 -5.68
N ILE A 63 -7.19 -3.38 -4.42
CA ILE A 63 -7.80 -2.59 -3.34
C ILE A 63 -6.76 -2.31 -2.27
N CYS A 64 -6.62 -1.04 -1.86
CA CYS A 64 -5.78 -0.69 -0.71
C CYS A 64 -6.39 -1.20 0.59
N MET A 65 -5.62 -1.95 1.37
CA MET A 65 -6.08 -2.56 2.62
C MET A 65 -6.19 -1.58 3.79
N PHE A 66 -5.82 -0.31 3.61
CA PHE A 66 -5.92 0.71 4.66
C PHE A 66 -7.08 1.67 4.46
N CYS A 67 -7.41 2.02 3.22
CA CYS A 67 -8.48 2.99 2.91
C CYS A 67 -9.60 2.39 2.06
N GLY A 68 -9.42 1.20 1.48
CA GLY A 68 -10.42 0.55 0.64
C GLY A 68 -10.53 1.12 -0.77
N GLU A 69 -9.58 1.96 -1.20
CA GLU A 69 -9.62 2.55 -2.54
C GLU A 69 -9.33 1.51 -3.62
N LEU A 70 -10.13 1.55 -4.70
CA LEU A 70 -9.97 0.71 -5.89
C LEU A 70 -9.02 1.37 -6.88
N LEU A 71 -7.92 0.69 -7.19
CA LEU A 71 -6.87 1.16 -8.09
C LEU A 71 -6.71 0.21 -9.28
N CYS A 72 -6.18 0.76 -10.37
CA CYS A 72 -5.75 -0.01 -11.53
C CYS A 72 -4.29 -0.39 -11.34
N LEU A 73 -4.00 -1.69 -11.37
CA LEU A 73 -2.63 -2.18 -11.39
C LEU A 73 -2.00 -2.16 -12.80
N ASP A 74 -2.84 -2.17 -13.84
CA ASP A 74 -2.45 -2.28 -15.25
C ASP A 74 -2.73 -0.98 -16.04
N ASP A 75 -2.50 -1.00 -17.35
CA ASP A 75 -2.51 0.12 -18.31
C ASP A 75 -3.84 0.90 -18.42
N CYS A 76 -4.88 0.51 -17.67
CA CYS A 76 -6.19 1.15 -17.66
C CYS A 76 -6.11 2.69 -17.48
N CYS A 77 -5.15 3.17 -16.69
CA CYS A 77 -4.95 4.58 -16.38
C CYS A 77 -3.82 5.27 -17.16
N ASN A 78 -3.12 4.56 -18.05
CA ASN A 78 -2.03 5.16 -18.85
C ASN A 78 -2.54 6.20 -19.86
N GLY A 79 -3.82 6.14 -20.22
CA GLY A 79 -4.42 7.00 -21.24
C GLY A 79 -5.09 8.28 -20.72
N THR A 80 -5.23 8.48 -19.41
CA THR A 80 -5.77 9.75 -18.87
C THR A 80 -4.65 10.78 -18.79
N ARG A 81 -4.29 11.34 -19.95
CA ARG A 81 -3.57 12.61 -19.99
C ARG A 81 -4.47 13.66 -19.36
N TYR A 82 -4.24 14.00 -18.10
CA TYR A 82 -4.55 15.34 -17.66
C TYR A 82 -3.41 16.21 -18.18
N ASP A 83 -3.64 16.82 -19.34
CA ASP A 83 -2.79 17.88 -19.88
C ASP A 83 -3.44 19.23 -19.53
N PRO A 84 -3.05 19.88 -18.43
CA PRO A 84 -3.58 21.20 -18.08
C PRO A 84 -3.17 22.29 -19.09
N TYR A 85 -2.31 21.98 -20.07
CA TYR A 85 -1.75 22.91 -21.04
C TYR A 85 -2.18 22.61 -22.48
N SER A 86 -3.19 21.77 -22.71
CA SER A 86 -3.67 21.40 -24.06
C SER A 86 -4.12 22.58 -24.95
N ASN A 87 -4.17 23.80 -24.40
CA ASN A 87 -4.49 25.04 -25.10
C ASN A 87 -3.35 26.07 -25.17
N LEU A 88 -2.16 25.82 -24.59
CA LEU A 88 -1.05 26.77 -24.66
C LEU A 88 0.02 26.33 -25.66
N LYS A 89 0.23 27.16 -26.69
CA LYS A 89 1.30 27.02 -27.68
C LYS A 89 2.64 27.41 -27.02
N HIS A 90 3.47 26.44 -26.66
CA HIS A 90 4.82 26.69 -26.12
C HIS A 90 5.91 26.33 -27.13
N THR A 91 7.07 26.99 -26.99
CA THR A 91 8.25 26.83 -27.83
C THR A 91 9.11 25.63 -27.40
N ALA A 92 9.80 25.01 -28.37
CA ALA A 92 10.43 23.69 -28.26
C ALA A 92 11.44 23.51 -27.10
N SER A 93 12.11 24.56 -26.63
CA SER A 93 13.16 24.48 -25.62
C SER A 93 12.65 24.37 -24.17
N GLU A 94 11.43 24.80 -23.88
CA GLU A 94 10.80 24.65 -22.55
C GLU A 94 10.05 23.32 -22.41
N ILE A 95 9.73 22.70 -23.54
CA ILE A 95 9.00 21.42 -23.63
C ILE A 95 9.86 20.25 -23.14
N GLU A 96 11.19 20.29 -23.25
CA GLU A 96 12.05 19.16 -22.88
C GLU A 96 12.18 18.95 -21.36
N HIS A 97 12.36 20.02 -20.57
CA HIS A 97 12.43 19.91 -19.10
C HIS A 97 11.06 19.61 -18.47
N VAL A 98 9.99 20.17 -19.04
CA VAL A 98 8.62 19.94 -18.55
C VAL A 98 8.11 18.56 -18.96
N SER A 99 8.49 18.05 -20.14
CA SER A 99 8.14 16.69 -20.57
C SER A 99 8.75 15.62 -19.67
N TYR A 100 10.00 15.76 -19.22
CA TYR A 100 10.59 14.80 -18.27
C TYR A 100 9.88 14.80 -16.91
N PHE A 101 9.50 15.98 -16.41
CA PHE A 101 8.74 16.13 -15.16
C PHE A 101 7.30 15.59 -15.27
N LEU A 102 6.64 15.78 -16.42
CA LEU A 102 5.28 15.28 -16.69
C LEU A 102 5.25 13.78 -17.04
N ILE A 103 6.27 13.25 -17.71
CA ILE A 103 6.43 11.81 -18.00
C ILE A 103 6.70 11.04 -16.69
N LYS A 104 7.42 11.64 -15.73
CA LYS A 104 7.57 11.11 -14.36
C LYS A 104 6.27 11.15 -13.53
N LEU A 105 5.30 11.97 -13.93
CA LEU A 105 3.99 12.14 -13.27
C LEU A 105 2.94 11.07 -13.70
N LEU A 106 3.22 10.32 -14.77
CA LEU A 106 2.27 9.42 -15.43
C LEU A 106 2.44 7.93 -15.07
N GLN A 107 3.52 7.57 -14.39
CA GLN A 107 3.70 6.24 -13.83
C GLN A 107 3.22 6.23 -12.37
N GLU A 108 2.65 5.11 -11.94
CA GLU A 108 2.48 4.75 -10.53
C GLU A 108 1.25 5.27 -9.78
N LEU A 109 0.06 5.03 -10.31
CA LEU A 109 -1.18 5.17 -9.52
C LEU A 109 -1.15 4.42 -8.18
N PHE A 110 -0.64 3.20 -8.24
CA PHE A 110 -0.47 2.31 -7.10
C PHE A 110 0.53 2.86 -6.07
N PHE A 111 1.67 3.39 -6.50
CA PHE A 111 2.65 3.94 -5.57
C PHE A 111 2.32 5.35 -5.11
N GLN A 112 1.79 6.23 -5.97
CA GLN A 112 1.24 7.53 -5.55
C GLN A 112 0.20 7.34 -4.44
N HIS A 113 -0.62 6.29 -4.55
CA HIS A 113 -1.51 5.91 -3.47
C HIS A 113 -0.75 5.42 -2.23
N ALA A 114 0.26 4.56 -2.35
CA ALA A 114 1.09 4.16 -1.20
C ALA A 114 1.79 5.35 -0.51
N GLU A 115 2.29 6.33 -1.27
CA GLU A 115 2.90 7.56 -0.78
C GLU A 115 1.91 8.41 0.02
N SER A 116 0.75 8.70 -0.58
CA SER A 116 -0.27 9.57 0.02
C SER A 116 -1.08 8.88 1.13
N CYS A 117 -1.31 7.57 1.03
CA CYS A 117 -2.11 6.83 1.99
C CYS A 117 -1.29 6.37 3.20
N SER A 118 -0.10 5.82 2.99
CA SER A 118 0.68 5.14 4.03
C SER A 118 2.18 5.42 3.98
N SER A 119 2.56 6.64 3.57
CA SER A 119 3.94 7.13 3.65
C SER A 119 4.94 6.21 2.91
N SER A 120 4.63 5.91 1.66
CA SER A 120 5.47 5.15 0.71
C SER A 120 5.59 3.66 1.02
N SER A 121 4.75 3.15 1.92
CA SER A 121 4.50 1.72 2.12
C SER A 121 3.02 1.42 1.88
N GLY A 122 2.65 0.20 1.51
CA GLY A 122 1.24 -0.13 1.28
C GLY A 122 0.98 -1.61 1.15
N LEU A 123 -0.26 -2.01 1.48
CA LEU A 123 -0.77 -3.36 1.31
C LEU A 123 -2.00 -3.30 0.42
N PHE A 124 -2.02 -4.17 -0.58
CA PHE A 124 -3.05 -4.18 -1.60
C PHE A 124 -3.51 -5.61 -1.89
N VAL A 125 -4.80 -5.80 -2.10
CA VAL A 125 -5.35 -7.11 -2.49
C VAL A 125 -5.81 -7.07 -3.95
N SER A 126 -5.36 -8.03 -4.75
CA SER A 126 -5.79 -8.23 -6.13
C SER A 126 -7.12 -8.95 -6.19
N LEU A 127 -8.08 -8.40 -6.94
CA LEU A 127 -9.37 -9.03 -7.15
C LEU A 127 -9.33 -10.18 -8.17
N THR A 128 -8.31 -10.24 -9.03
CA THR A 128 -8.18 -11.31 -10.04
C THR A 128 -7.48 -12.57 -9.52
N SER A 129 -6.72 -12.46 -8.43
CA SER A 129 -5.90 -13.57 -7.92
C SER A 129 -5.97 -13.77 -6.40
N SER A 130 -6.69 -12.92 -5.66
CA SER A 130 -6.67 -12.83 -4.19
C SER A 130 -5.31 -12.48 -3.56
N MET A 131 -4.29 -12.27 -4.38
CA MET A 131 -2.92 -12.04 -3.91
C MET A 131 -2.79 -10.69 -3.22
N ILE A 132 -2.06 -10.70 -2.13
CA ILE A 132 -1.57 -9.54 -1.40
C ILE A 132 -0.27 -9.07 -2.02
N ILE A 133 -0.26 -7.80 -2.37
CA ILE A 133 0.86 -7.06 -2.91
C ILE A 133 1.33 -6.10 -1.83
N VAL A 134 2.65 -6.11 -1.59
CA VAL A 134 3.32 -5.19 -0.67
C VAL A 134 4.06 -4.16 -1.51
N ALA A 135 3.84 -2.88 -1.23
CA ALA A 135 4.63 -1.77 -1.76
C ALA A 135 5.50 -1.20 -0.64
N ARG A 136 6.77 -0.93 -0.91
CA ARG A 136 7.66 -0.23 0.02
C ARG A 136 8.82 0.42 -0.73
N GLY A 137 9.02 1.73 -0.53
CA GLY A 137 10.21 2.44 -1.00
C GLY A 137 10.48 2.31 -2.50
N GLY A 138 9.43 2.47 -3.34
CA GLY A 138 9.55 2.34 -4.80
C GLY A 138 9.74 0.91 -5.30
N ARG A 139 9.53 -0.10 -4.45
CA ARG A 139 9.55 -1.52 -4.80
C ARG A 139 8.22 -2.15 -4.47
N ALA A 140 7.91 -3.25 -5.16
CA ALA A 140 6.75 -4.06 -4.82
C ALA A 140 7.08 -5.55 -4.86
N ALA A 141 6.30 -6.33 -4.15
CA ALA A 141 6.42 -7.76 -4.11
C ALA A 141 5.07 -8.44 -3.82
N ILE A 142 4.96 -9.71 -4.19
CA ILE A 142 3.82 -10.55 -3.86
C ILE A 142 4.11 -11.24 -2.53
N TRP A 143 3.23 -11.04 -1.54
CA TRP A 143 3.34 -11.72 -0.24
C TRP A 143 2.68 -13.10 -0.25
N GLY A 144 1.67 -13.30 -1.09
CA GLY A 144 0.84 -14.51 -1.14
C GLY A 144 -0.63 -14.13 -0.97
N THR A 145 -1.47 -15.02 -0.43
CA THR A 145 -2.90 -14.73 -0.19
C THR A 145 -3.29 -15.00 1.27
N VAL A 146 -4.24 -14.22 1.80
CA VAL A 146 -4.90 -14.52 3.09
C VAL A 146 -6.19 -15.33 2.90
N TYR A 147 -6.58 -15.62 1.67
CA TYR A 147 -7.79 -16.35 1.32
C TYR A 147 -7.46 -17.76 0.81
N LEU A 148 -8.07 -18.79 1.38
CA LEU A 148 -7.82 -20.20 1.08
C LEU A 148 -9.12 -20.95 0.83
N ASP A 149 -9.06 -22.01 0.04
CA ASP A 149 -10.20 -22.88 -0.17
C ASP A 149 -10.49 -23.76 1.08
N ALA A 150 -11.54 -24.60 0.98
CA ALA A 150 -11.92 -25.52 2.05
C ALA A 150 -10.81 -26.52 2.46
N HIS A 151 -9.86 -26.80 1.58
CA HIS A 151 -8.72 -27.68 1.82
C HIS A 151 -7.47 -26.93 2.30
N LYS A 152 -7.57 -25.62 2.56
CA LYS A 152 -6.45 -24.75 2.92
C LYS A 152 -5.44 -24.55 1.78
N GLU A 153 -5.88 -24.75 0.54
CA GLU A 153 -5.08 -24.49 -0.66
C GLU A 153 -5.37 -23.09 -1.22
N GLU A 154 -4.40 -22.55 -1.96
CA GLU A 154 -4.60 -21.33 -2.74
C GLU A 154 -5.32 -21.65 -4.05
N ASP A 155 -6.34 -20.87 -4.42
CA ASP A 155 -6.91 -20.92 -5.78
C ASP A 155 -6.20 -19.89 -6.67
N ARG A 156 -5.07 -20.35 -7.19
CA ARG A 156 -4.19 -19.61 -8.09
C ARG A 156 -4.96 -19.00 -9.28
N ASN A 157 -4.97 -17.66 -9.38
CA ASN A 157 -5.72 -16.88 -10.38
C ASN A 157 -7.23 -17.13 -10.39
N LEU A 158 -7.79 -17.69 -9.31
CA LEU A 158 -9.20 -18.09 -9.23
C LEU A 158 -9.62 -19.02 -10.38
N LYS A 159 -8.67 -19.75 -11.00
CA LYS A 159 -8.93 -20.58 -12.19
C LYS A 159 -9.85 -21.76 -11.89
N ARG A 160 -9.83 -22.27 -10.65
CA ARG A 160 -10.68 -23.40 -10.25
C ARG A 160 -12.09 -22.95 -9.89
N GLY A 161 -12.29 -21.65 -9.66
CA GLY A 161 -13.59 -21.07 -9.26
C GLY A 161 -14.05 -21.57 -7.89
N LYS A 162 -13.12 -21.93 -7.00
CA LYS A 162 -13.49 -22.43 -5.67
C LYS A 162 -13.82 -21.28 -4.72
N PRO A 163 -14.82 -21.44 -3.83
CA PRO A 163 -15.04 -20.49 -2.75
C PRO A 163 -13.78 -20.38 -1.87
N LEU A 164 -13.34 -19.14 -1.65
CA LEU A 164 -12.19 -18.83 -0.79
C LEU A 164 -12.63 -18.12 0.49
N TYR A 165 -11.98 -18.50 1.58
CA TYR A 165 -12.28 -18.08 2.94
C TYR A 165 -11.05 -17.47 3.60
N LEU A 166 -11.27 -16.43 4.40
CA LEU A 166 -10.23 -15.72 5.13
C LEU A 166 -9.55 -16.67 6.13
N CYS A 167 -8.26 -16.86 5.97
CA CYS A 167 -7.43 -17.61 6.89
C CYS A 167 -6.88 -16.67 7.97
N GLN A 168 -7.48 -16.72 9.16
CA GLN A 168 -7.10 -15.85 10.28
C GLN A 168 -5.61 -15.97 10.65
N THR A 169 -5.02 -17.16 10.52
CA THR A 169 -3.59 -17.39 10.77
C THR A 169 -2.73 -16.62 9.78
N ARG A 170 -3.04 -16.68 8.48
CA ARG A 170 -2.31 -15.92 7.45
C ARG A 170 -2.51 -14.41 7.61
N LEU A 171 -3.72 -13.96 7.96
CA LEU A 171 -3.98 -12.55 8.25
C LEU A 171 -3.11 -12.04 9.40
N LYS A 172 -3.00 -12.80 10.50
CA LYS A 172 -2.12 -12.45 11.63
C LYS A 172 -0.65 -12.37 11.24
N TRP A 173 -0.18 -13.27 10.37
CA TRP A 173 1.19 -13.19 9.84
C TRP A 173 1.41 -11.94 9.01
N LEU A 174 0.45 -11.59 8.15
CA LEU A 174 0.51 -10.36 7.36
C LEU A 174 0.51 -9.11 8.26
N GLU A 175 -0.32 -9.09 9.30
CA GLU A 175 -0.36 -8.02 10.31
C GLU A 175 0.98 -7.90 11.05
N PHE A 176 1.61 -9.02 11.41
CA PHE A 176 2.92 -9.05 12.04
C PHE A 176 4.03 -8.56 11.10
N ASP A 177 4.11 -9.10 9.88
CA ASP A 177 5.08 -8.69 8.86
C ASP A 177 4.94 -7.19 8.56
N TRP A 178 3.71 -6.66 8.56
CA TRP A 178 3.46 -5.23 8.43
C TRP A 178 3.87 -4.42 9.67
N ALA A 179 3.59 -4.89 10.88
CA ALA A 179 3.94 -4.17 12.10
C ALA A 179 5.45 -4.06 12.28
N GLU A 180 6.17 -5.17 12.09
CA GLU A 180 7.62 -5.25 12.23
C GLU A 180 8.35 -4.73 10.97
N GLN A 181 7.62 -4.57 9.87
CA GLN A 181 8.19 -4.29 8.54
C GLN A 181 9.23 -5.34 8.12
N GLU A 182 9.07 -6.58 8.62
CA GLU A 182 9.87 -7.74 8.28
C GLU A 182 9.14 -8.62 7.27
N TRP A 183 9.66 -8.69 6.05
CA TRP A 183 9.02 -9.39 4.94
C TRP A 183 9.64 -10.76 4.68
N GLN A 184 9.76 -11.59 5.73
CA GLN A 184 10.52 -12.85 5.68
C GLN A 184 9.99 -13.87 4.65
N ARG A 185 8.70 -13.76 4.29
CA ARG A 185 8.02 -14.63 3.30
C ARG A 185 8.09 -14.09 1.88
N VAL A 186 8.70 -12.92 1.68
CA VAL A 186 8.82 -12.25 0.38
C VAL A 186 10.23 -12.44 -0.16
N TYR A 187 10.36 -13.24 -1.21
CA TYR A 187 11.68 -13.60 -1.76
C TYR A 187 12.11 -12.68 -2.92
N ASN A 188 11.15 -12.12 -3.66
CA ASN A 188 11.43 -11.32 -4.87
C ASN A 188 10.80 -9.93 -4.77
N TRP A 189 11.66 -8.92 -4.71
CA TRP A 189 11.27 -7.52 -4.81
C TRP A 189 11.54 -7.00 -6.22
N TYR A 190 10.53 -6.35 -6.79
CA TYR A 190 10.60 -5.78 -8.13
C TYR A 190 10.72 -4.27 -8.02
N SER A 191 11.70 -3.72 -8.74
CA SER A 191 11.82 -2.26 -8.90
C SER A 191 10.63 -1.76 -9.72
N LEU A 192 9.92 -0.77 -9.20
CA LEU A 192 8.78 -0.18 -9.90
C LEU A 192 9.21 0.76 -11.03
N GLN A 193 10.51 1.07 -11.15
CA GLN A 193 11.07 1.74 -12.32
C GLN A 193 10.86 0.93 -13.62
N HIS A 194 10.65 -0.39 -13.51
CA HIS A 194 10.40 -1.31 -14.64
C HIS A 194 9.10 -2.12 -14.43
N GLN A 195 7.97 -1.42 -14.35
CA GLN A 195 6.64 -1.96 -14.00
C GLN A 195 6.24 -3.20 -14.80
N SER A 196 6.60 -3.28 -16.08
CA SER A 196 6.24 -4.39 -16.96
C SER A 196 6.70 -5.74 -16.44
N SER A 197 7.90 -5.84 -15.83
CA SER A 197 8.39 -7.10 -15.26
C SER A 197 7.55 -7.55 -14.05
N PHE A 198 7.19 -6.60 -13.17
CA PHE A 198 6.36 -6.88 -12.01
C PHE A 198 4.93 -7.25 -12.38
N ILE A 199 4.32 -6.49 -13.29
CA ILE A 199 2.96 -6.74 -13.79
C ILE A 199 2.89 -8.09 -14.49
N ASN A 200 3.87 -8.41 -15.34
CA ASN A 200 3.95 -9.72 -15.97
C ASN A 200 4.12 -10.81 -14.92
N HIS A 201 4.95 -10.61 -13.89
CA HIS A 201 5.07 -11.57 -12.80
C HIS A 201 3.75 -11.77 -12.03
N ILE A 202 2.94 -10.73 -11.80
CA ILE A 202 1.61 -10.89 -11.19
C ILE A 202 0.66 -11.66 -12.12
N ARG A 203 0.73 -11.45 -13.43
CA ARG A 203 -0.08 -12.20 -14.42
C ARG A 203 0.35 -13.67 -14.50
N GLU A 204 1.65 -13.90 -14.39
CA GLU A 204 2.34 -15.18 -14.61
C GLU A 204 2.74 -15.91 -13.33
N CYS A 205 2.39 -15.42 -12.13
CA CYS A 205 2.77 -16.05 -10.85
C CYS A 205 2.18 -17.48 -10.67
N HIS A 206 1.43 -17.95 -11.66
CA HIS A 206 0.85 -19.28 -11.72
C HIS A 206 1.45 -20.18 -12.81
N THR A 207 2.29 -19.67 -13.71
CA THR A 207 2.88 -20.43 -14.83
C THR A 207 4.25 -21.02 -14.51
N HIS A 208 4.88 -20.61 -13.42
CA HIS A 208 6.13 -21.20 -12.95
C HIS A 208 5.85 -22.18 -11.81
N HIS A 209 5.54 -23.43 -12.15
CA HIS A 209 5.87 -24.68 -11.44
C HIS A 209 5.75 -25.83 -12.43
#